data_AF-A0A7S2BL03-F1
#
_entry.id   AF-A0A7S2BL03-F1
#
_cell.length_a   1.000
_cell.length_b   1.000
_cell.length_c   1.000
_cell.angle_alpha   90.00
_cell.angle_beta   90.00
_cell.angle_gamma   90.00
#
_symmetry.space_group_name_H-M   'P 1'
#
loop_
_entity.id
_entity.type
_entity.pdbx_description
1 polymer ?
#
loop_
_entity_poly.entity_id
_entity_poly.type
_entity_poly.pdbx_seq_one_letter_code
_entity_poly.pdbx_strand_id
1 'polypeptide(L)'
;MEVVAAAQKWTGQVKMTQPKKETAGFPWPVTVTREIPRTSKASSWEVWEIKVKLRVHGKGNPGEVPPVSVDVTCDVELPSEVKTKMEAMVMATWTAKLGSRQAGEWFIAPVFSWVEANYVELLQCIPVFVNRFISVNAAGANEWRYTILEPTVVEAPEEEEELTEEQMMAELARRKREIERRLKDEEEREELARQRRAEAELSGPKPKQLSKKEQQELNERKRGQGNRTAKRAPRRNKSAAGDDE
;
A
#
# COMPACT_ATOMS: atom_id res chain seq x y z
N MET A 1 -5.39 4.52 42.99
CA MET A 1 -5.95 5.28 41.85
C MET A 1 -4.92 5.38 40.71
N GLU A 2 -4.44 4.25 40.18
CA GLU A 2 -3.40 4.28 39.12
C GLU A 2 -3.93 4.79 37.79
N VAL A 3 -5.16 4.40 37.40
CA VAL A 3 -5.72 4.83 36.12
C VAL A 3 -5.98 6.34 36.11
N VAL A 4 -6.33 6.92 37.25
CA VAL A 4 -6.46 8.38 37.41
C VAL A 4 -5.09 9.05 37.30
N ALA A 5 -4.04 8.49 37.91
CA ALA A 5 -2.68 9.01 37.76
C ALA A 5 -2.18 8.92 36.31
N ALA A 6 -2.50 7.83 35.60
CA ALA A 6 -2.22 7.70 34.17
C ALA A 6 -2.99 8.75 33.35
N ALA A 7 -4.28 8.93 33.63
CA ALA A 7 -5.11 9.92 32.95
C ALA A 7 -4.63 11.36 33.20
N GLN A 8 -4.11 11.67 34.39
CA GLN A 8 -3.51 12.97 34.68
C GLN A 8 -2.22 13.20 33.88
N LYS A 9 -1.33 12.19 33.82
CA LYS A 9 -0.06 12.28 33.10
C LYS A 9 -0.25 12.47 31.58
N TRP A 10 -1.26 11.80 31.01
CA TRP A 10 -1.54 11.81 29.56
C TRP A 10 -2.97 12.29 29.29
N THR A 11 -3.26 13.50 29.78
CA THR A 11 -4.59 14.11 29.70
C THR A 11 -5.11 14.06 28.26
N GLY A 12 -6.25 13.37 28.05
CA GLY A 12 -6.91 13.22 26.75
C GLY A 12 -6.42 12.08 25.86
N GLN A 13 -5.27 11.46 26.16
CA GLN A 13 -4.69 10.36 25.36
C GLN A 13 -4.97 8.98 25.93
N VAL A 14 -5.51 8.90 27.16
CA VAL A 14 -5.83 7.65 27.84
C VAL A 14 -7.34 7.51 27.98
N LYS A 15 -7.88 6.41 27.45
CA LYS A 15 -9.27 6.03 27.57
C LYS A 15 -9.40 4.82 28.48
N MET A 16 -10.13 4.98 29.59
CA MET A 16 -10.54 3.86 30.44
C MET A 16 -11.96 3.43 30.09
N THR A 17 -12.15 2.13 29.87
CA THR A 17 -13.45 1.51 29.70
C THR A 17 -13.65 0.46 30.78
N GLN A 18 -14.79 0.51 31.44
CA GLN A 18 -15.22 -0.48 32.42
C GLN A 18 -16.63 -0.97 32.05
N PRO A 19 -17.03 -2.19 32.46
CA PRO A 19 -18.41 -2.64 32.33
C PRO A 19 -19.34 -1.74 33.14
N LYS A 20 -20.63 -1.74 32.79
CA LYS A 20 -21.65 -1.05 33.58
C LYS A 20 -21.80 -1.76 34.94
N LYS A 21 -22.20 -1.03 35.98
CA LYS A 21 -22.37 -1.56 37.35
C LYS A 21 -23.34 -2.75 37.44
N GLU A 22 -24.28 -2.83 36.50
CA GLU A 22 -25.32 -3.88 36.43
C GLU A 22 -24.83 -5.16 35.72
N THR A 23 -23.64 -5.14 35.11
CA THR A 23 -23.09 -6.31 34.40
C THR A 23 -22.50 -7.31 35.40
N ALA A 24 -22.83 -8.59 35.24
CA ALA A 24 -22.22 -9.67 36.01
C ALA A 24 -20.69 -9.63 35.88
N GLY A 25 -19.97 -9.64 37.00
CA GLY A 25 -18.50 -9.54 37.02
C GLY A 25 -17.94 -8.11 37.14
N PHE A 26 -18.78 -7.08 37.29
CA PHE A 26 -18.32 -5.72 37.60
C PHE A 26 -17.35 -5.71 38.81
N PRO A 27 -16.19 -5.04 38.72
CA PRO A 27 -15.77 -4.06 37.70
C PRO A 27 -15.00 -4.62 36.49
N TRP A 28 -14.97 -5.93 36.25
CA TRP A 28 -14.09 -6.57 35.27
C TRP A 28 -14.77 -6.94 33.94
N PRO A 29 -14.06 -6.88 32.80
CA PRO A 29 -12.65 -6.48 32.64
C PRO A 29 -12.46 -4.95 32.61
N VAL A 30 -11.40 -4.47 33.26
CA VAL A 30 -11.00 -3.06 33.16
C VAL A 30 -10.06 -2.92 31.97
N THR A 31 -10.40 -2.02 31.04
CA THR A 31 -9.60 -1.77 29.84
C THR A 31 -9.04 -0.35 29.87
N VAL A 32 -7.74 -0.21 29.65
CA VAL A 32 -7.07 1.08 29.50
C VAL A 32 -6.38 1.11 28.14
N THR A 33 -6.78 2.06 27.30
CA THR A 33 -6.23 2.26 25.96
C THR A 33 -5.46 3.57 25.92
N ARG A 34 -4.26 3.56 25.34
CA ARG A 34 -3.47 4.77 25.07
C ARG A 34 -3.03 4.77 23.61
N GLU A 35 -3.15 5.92 22.97
CA GLU A 35 -2.52 6.21 21.68
C GLU A 35 -1.15 6.86 21.94
N ILE A 36 -0.09 6.23 21.47
CA ILE A 36 1.30 6.65 21.68
C ILE A 36 1.80 7.22 20.36
N PRO A 37 2.03 8.54 20.26
CA PRO A 37 2.46 9.17 19.03
C PRO A 37 3.91 8.81 18.70
N ARG A 38 4.24 8.92 17.41
CA ARG A 38 5.59 8.70 16.89
C ARG A 38 6.61 9.56 17.63
N THR A 39 7.62 8.90 18.17
CA THR A 39 8.72 9.58 18.86
C THR A 39 9.69 10.23 17.85
N SER A 40 10.51 11.16 18.33
CA SER A 40 11.56 11.78 17.49
C SER A 40 12.57 10.76 16.96
N LYS A 41 12.84 9.68 17.71
CA LYS A 41 13.70 8.57 17.29
C LYS A 41 13.11 7.76 16.14
N ALA A 42 11.79 7.79 16.00
CA ALA A 42 11.06 7.07 14.97
C ALA A 42 10.68 7.98 13.78
N SER A 43 11.31 9.16 13.60
CA SER A 43 10.94 10.13 12.55
C SER A 43 11.00 9.56 11.13
N SER A 44 11.91 8.61 10.89
CA SER A 44 12.08 7.91 9.60
C SER A 44 11.06 6.80 9.37
N TRP A 45 10.14 6.52 10.31
CA TRP A 45 9.15 5.45 10.18
C TRP A 45 7.82 5.98 9.65
N GLU A 46 7.17 5.19 8.79
CA GLU A 46 5.82 5.42 8.26
C GLU A 46 4.69 5.05 9.23
N VAL A 47 5.01 4.73 10.48
CA VAL A 47 4.02 4.44 11.54
C VAL A 47 3.91 5.65 12.47
N TRP A 48 2.77 6.34 12.41
CA TRP A 48 2.55 7.59 13.13
C TRP A 48 2.09 7.38 14.57
N GLU A 49 1.34 6.31 14.84
CA GLU A 49 0.77 6.09 16.16
C GLU A 49 0.68 4.59 16.50
N ILE A 50 1.11 4.23 17.71
CA ILE A 50 0.89 2.89 18.29
C ILE A 50 -0.17 3.00 19.37
N LYS A 51 -1.30 2.32 19.16
CA LYS A 51 -2.40 2.23 20.11
C LYS A 51 -2.31 0.93 20.90
N VAL A 52 -2.06 1.07 22.20
CA VAL A 52 -1.92 -0.06 23.12
C VAL A 52 -3.13 -0.13 24.04
N LYS A 53 -3.79 -1.28 24.06
CA LYS A 53 -4.90 -1.59 24.94
C LYS A 53 -4.48 -2.65 25.96
N LEU A 54 -4.42 -2.24 27.22
CA LEU A 54 -4.15 -3.08 28.37
C LEU A 54 -5.48 -3.49 29.02
N ARG A 55 -5.71 -4.79 29.22
CA ARG A 55 -6.93 -5.32 29.86
C ARG A 55 -6.60 -6.12 31.09
N VAL A 56 -7.31 -5.87 32.18
CA VAL A 56 -7.24 -6.64 33.42
C VAL A 56 -8.57 -7.36 33.60
N HIS A 57 -8.55 -8.68 33.59
CA HIS A 57 -9.76 -9.53 33.63
C HIS A 57 -10.23 -9.85 35.05
N GLY A 58 -9.39 -9.59 36.05
CA GLY A 58 -9.71 -9.86 37.45
C GLY A 58 -8.65 -9.36 38.41
N LYS A 59 -8.98 -9.39 39.71
CA LYS A 59 -8.08 -8.91 40.78
C LYS A 59 -6.78 -9.74 40.89
N GLY A 60 -6.83 -11.00 40.44
CA GLY A 60 -5.82 -12.02 40.72
C GLY A 60 -5.89 -12.50 42.17
N ASN A 61 -5.44 -13.72 42.44
CA ASN A 61 -5.23 -14.16 43.82
C ASN A 61 -3.94 -13.53 44.38
N PRO A 62 -3.84 -13.33 45.71
CA PRO A 62 -2.58 -12.90 46.32
C PRO A 62 -1.46 -13.89 45.96
N GLY A 63 -0.37 -13.39 45.38
CA GLY A 63 0.77 -14.20 44.94
C GLY A 63 0.70 -14.73 43.50
N GLU A 64 -0.42 -14.53 42.79
CA GLU A 64 -0.56 -14.89 41.38
C GLU A 64 -0.52 -13.66 40.47
N VAL A 65 0.01 -13.82 39.25
CA VAL A 65 -0.08 -12.79 38.23
C VAL A 65 -1.55 -12.65 37.83
N PRO A 66 -2.15 -11.45 37.93
CA PRO A 66 -3.55 -11.27 37.56
C PRO A 66 -3.75 -11.63 36.08
N PRO A 67 -4.93 -12.14 35.70
CA PRO A 67 -5.22 -12.43 34.31
C PRO A 67 -5.28 -11.11 33.54
N VAL A 68 -4.28 -10.87 32.70
CA VAL A 68 -4.15 -9.67 31.88
C VAL A 68 -3.98 -10.02 30.41
N SER A 69 -4.34 -9.11 29.53
CA SER A 69 -4.11 -9.25 28.09
C SER A 69 -3.74 -7.93 27.47
N VAL A 70 -2.90 -7.97 26.44
CA VAL A 70 -2.46 -6.81 25.67
C VAL A 70 -2.97 -6.93 24.24
N ASP A 71 -3.39 -5.81 23.67
CA ASP A 71 -3.76 -5.69 22.26
C ASP A 71 -3.05 -4.45 21.70
N VAL A 72 -2.34 -4.62 20.58
CA VAL A 72 -1.59 -3.55 19.92
C VAL A 72 -2.18 -3.31 18.54
N THR A 73 -2.45 -2.05 18.23
CA THR A 73 -2.93 -1.61 16.92
C THR A 73 -2.12 -0.39 16.50
N CYS A 74 -1.96 -0.18 15.19
CA CYS A 74 -1.31 1.01 14.65
C CYS A 74 -2.24 1.69 13.65
N ASP A 75 -1.86 2.89 13.22
CA ASP A 75 -2.54 3.64 12.15
C ASP A 75 -2.38 2.96 10.77
N VAL A 76 -1.30 2.21 10.59
CA VAL A 76 -1.06 1.34 9.43
C VAL A 76 -1.40 -0.11 9.78
N GLU A 77 -1.96 -0.85 8.82
CA GLU A 77 -2.21 -2.28 8.98
C GLU A 77 -0.87 -3.03 9.03
N LEU A 78 -0.57 -3.61 10.20
CA LEU A 78 0.65 -4.39 10.40
C LEU A 78 0.40 -5.87 10.11
N PRO A 79 1.41 -6.59 9.60
CA PRO A 79 1.40 -8.04 9.53
C PRO A 79 1.02 -8.67 10.88
N SER A 80 0.18 -9.71 10.84
CA SER A 80 -0.35 -10.35 12.05
C SER A 80 0.75 -10.89 12.97
N GLU A 81 1.85 -11.37 12.40
CA GLU A 81 3.04 -11.84 13.13
C GLU A 81 3.73 -10.72 13.92
N VAL A 82 3.93 -9.56 13.28
CA VAL A 82 4.53 -8.37 13.90
C VAL A 82 3.65 -7.91 15.06
N LYS A 83 2.34 -7.79 14.83
CA LYS A 83 1.38 -7.41 15.87
C LYS A 83 1.42 -8.37 17.07
N THR A 84 1.39 -9.68 16.81
CA THR A 84 1.44 -10.71 17.85
C THR A 84 2.75 -10.63 18.65
N LYS A 85 3.88 -10.37 17.96
CA LYS A 85 5.18 -10.22 18.61
C LYS A 85 5.26 -8.96 19.47
N MET A 86 4.74 -7.83 18.99
CA MET A 86 4.63 -6.59 19.78
C MET A 86 3.78 -6.81 21.03
N GLU A 87 2.60 -7.44 20.89
CA GLU A 87 1.73 -7.80 22.01
C GLU A 87 2.47 -8.68 23.03
N ALA A 88 3.21 -9.69 22.57
CA ALA A 88 4.00 -10.56 23.44
C ALA A 88 5.12 -9.81 24.18
N MET A 89 5.81 -8.87 23.54
CA MET A 89 6.86 -8.06 24.19
C MET A 89 6.29 -7.14 25.27
N VAL A 90 5.18 -6.46 24.96
CA VAL A 90 4.48 -5.60 25.93
C VAL A 90 3.91 -6.43 27.08
N MET A 91 3.31 -7.58 26.77
CA MET A 91 2.78 -8.52 27.76
C MET A 91 3.88 -9.04 28.68
N ALA A 92 5.02 -9.47 28.14
CA ALA A 92 6.17 -9.94 28.93
C ALA A 92 6.72 -8.85 29.87
N THR A 93 6.80 -7.61 29.39
CA THR A 93 7.22 -6.47 30.21
C THR A 93 6.22 -6.19 31.33
N TRP A 94 4.92 -6.28 31.01
CA TRP A 94 3.86 -6.03 31.98
C TRP A 94 3.81 -7.11 33.05
N THR A 95 3.88 -8.40 32.67
CA THR A 95 3.88 -9.53 33.60
C THR A 95 5.12 -9.53 34.49
N ALA A 96 6.29 -9.17 33.96
CA ALA A 96 7.51 -9.02 34.76
C ALA A 96 7.34 -7.97 35.87
N LYS A 97 6.73 -6.81 35.56
CA LYS A 97 6.41 -5.78 36.56
C LYS A 97 5.36 -6.25 37.56
N LEU A 98 4.33 -6.95 37.10
CA LEU A 98 3.30 -7.54 37.96
C LEU A 98 3.85 -8.62 38.90
N GLY A 99 4.93 -9.32 38.53
CA GLY A 99 5.61 -10.27 39.42
C GLY A 99 6.30 -9.61 40.61
N SER A 100 6.71 -8.34 40.47
CA SER A 100 7.33 -7.53 41.53
C SER A 100 6.34 -6.71 42.38
N ARG A 101 5.04 -6.99 42.23
CA ARG A 101 3.94 -6.12 42.66
C ARG A 101 3.74 -6.05 44.18
N GLN A 102 3.47 -4.84 44.69
CA GLN A 102 2.76 -4.62 45.96
C GLN A 102 1.24 -4.62 45.74
N ALA A 103 0.48 -5.09 46.73
CA ALA A 103 -0.95 -5.31 46.60
C ALA A 103 -1.72 -4.07 46.10
N GLY A 104 -2.23 -4.13 44.87
CA GLY A 104 -3.10 -3.08 44.29
C GLY A 104 -2.51 -2.29 43.11
N GLU A 105 -1.23 -2.48 42.79
CA GLU A 105 -0.59 -1.81 41.66
C GLU A 105 -0.66 -2.64 40.37
N TRP A 106 -1.11 -2.05 39.27
CA TRP A 106 -1.17 -2.68 37.95
C TRP A 106 -0.08 -2.17 37.00
N PHE A 107 0.73 -1.18 37.40
CA PHE A 107 1.87 -0.68 36.61
C PHE A 107 1.50 -0.18 35.20
N ILE A 108 0.26 0.26 34.99
CA ILE A 108 -0.25 0.69 33.67
C ILE A 108 0.59 1.85 33.11
N ALA A 109 0.85 2.88 33.91
CA ALA A 109 1.64 4.03 33.49
C ALA A 109 3.12 3.67 33.19
N PRO A 110 3.82 2.89 34.05
CA PRO A 110 5.15 2.37 33.72
C PRO A 110 5.20 1.59 32.41
N VAL A 111 4.21 0.75 32.11
CA VAL A 111 4.15 0.00 30.85
C VAL A 111 3.99 0.92 29.65
N PHE A 112 3.07 1.89 29.71
CA PHE A 112 2.94 2.87 28.61
C PHE A 112 4.20 3.72 28.42
N SER A 113 4.90 4.08 29.50
CA SER A 113 6.16 4.81 29.43
C SER A 113 7.27 3.94 28.80
N TRP A 114 7.26 2.64 29.07
CA TRP A 114 8.18 1.69 28.44
C TRP A 114 7.90 1.53 26.94
N VAL A 115 6.63 1.44 26.53
CA VAL A 115 6.27 1.38 25.10
C VAL A 115 6.77 2.61 24.35
N GLU A 116 6.59 3.79 24.94
CA GLU A 116 7.05 5.06 24.36
C GLU A 116 8.59 5.10 24.25
N ALA A 117 9.31 4.61 25.26
CA ALA A 117 10.77 4.54 25.23
C ALA A 117 11.32 3.54 24.20
N ASN A 118 10.60 2.44 23.96
CA ASN A 118 11.00 1.34 23.08
C ASN A 118 10.18 1.30 21.78
N TYR A 119 9.65 2.46 21.35
CA TYR A 119 8.80 2.57 20.16
C TYR A 119 9.47 1.96 18.91
N VAL A 120 10.74 2.30 18.65
CA VAL A 120 11.49 1.78 17.50
C VAL A 120 11.76 0.28 17.64
N GLU A 121 12.08 -0.20 18.84
CA GLU A 121 12.33 -1.63 19.08
C GLU A 121 11.08 -2.47 18.81
N LEU A 122 9.90 -1.95 19.18
CA LEU A 122 8.62 -2.60 18.87
C LEU A 122 8.36 -2.65 17.36
N LEU A 123 8.68 -1.59 16.61
CA LEU A 123 8.56 -1.61 15.15
C LEU A 123 9.58 -2.54 14.47
N GLN A 124 10.72 -2.78 15.11
CA GLN A 124 11.78 -3.67 14.63
C GLN A 124 11.69 -5.08 15.22
N CYS A 125 10.60 -5.45 15.88
CA CYS A 125 10.50 -6.71 16.62
C CYS A 125 10.68 -7.95 15.73
N ILE A 126 10.41 -7.83 14.43
CA ILE A 126 10.73 -8.81 13.41
C ILE A 126 11.38 -8.10 12.20
N PRO A 127 12.72 -8.07 12.10
CA PRO A 127 13.42 -7.32 11.06
C PRO A 127 13.07 -7.70 9.61
N VAL A 128 12.62 -8.95 9.38
CA VAL A 128 12.24 -9.45 8.05
C VAL A 128 11.09 -8.64 7.42
N PHE A 129 10.22 -8.06 8.24
CA PHE A 129 9.10 -7.25 7.75
C PHE A 129 9.48 -5.77 7.56
N VAL A 130 10.71 -5.37 7.91
CA VAL A 130 11.14 -3.97 7.84
C VAL A 130 11.73 -3.68 6.47
N ASN A 131 11.00 -2.92 5.67
CA ASN A 131 11.43 -2.45 4.37
C ASN A 131 11.96 -1.02 4.44
N ARG A 132 13.11 -0.80 3.80
CA ARG A 132 13.75 0.51 3.71
C ARG A 132 13.58 1.07 2.30
N PHE A 133 13.19 2.33 2.19
CA PHE A 133 13.05 3.02 0.90
C PHE A 133 13.56 4.46 0.98
N ILE A 134 13.81 5.07 -0.18
CA ILE A 134 14.18 6.48 -0.29
C ILE A 134 12.90 7.29 -0.52
N SER A 135 12.71 8.32 0.28
CA SER A 135 11.64 9.31 0.12
C SER A 135 12.26 10.70 -0.06
N VAL A 136 11.48 11.64 -0.56
CA VAL A 136 11.89 13.04 -0.71
C VAL A 136 11.25 13.83 0.43
N ASN A 137 12.09 14.48 1.26
CA ASN A 137 11.61 15.30 2.35
C ASN A 137 11.03 16.63 1.87
N ALA A 138 10.47 17.43 2.78
CA ALA A 138 9.88 18.73 2.45
C ALA A 138 10.88 19.74 1.83
N ALA A 139 12.19 19.53 2.00
CA ALA A 139 13.24 20.36 1.42
C ALA A 139 13.72 19.85 0.04
N GLY A 140 13.12 18.79 -0.51
CA GLY A 140 13.53 18.18 -1.78
C GLY A 140 14.77 17.27 -1.67
N ALA A 141 15.25 17.00 -0.45
CA ALA A 141 16.38 16.10 -0.23
C ALA A 141 15.91 14.67 -0.01
N ASN A 142 16.72 13.72 -0.50
CA ASN A 142 16.47 12.30 -0.30
C ASN A 142 16.72 11.92 1.17
N GLU A 143 15.77 11.23 1.78
CA GLU A 143 15.88 10.67 3.12
C GLU A 143 15.51 9.18 3.13
N TRP A 144 16.16 8.42 4.00
CA TRP A 144 15.82 7.03 4.22
C TRP A 144 14.62 6.91 5.15
N ARG A 145 13.60 6.17 4.71
CA ARG A 145 12.41 5.86 5.49
C ARG A 145 12.21 4.34 5.60
N TYR A 146 11.47 3.96 6.64
CA TYR A 146 11.18 2.58 7.00
C TYR A 146 9.68 2.35 7.04
N THR A 147 9.24 1.24 6.47
CA THR A 147 7.87 0.76 6.51
C THR A 147 7.85 -0.70 6.93
N ILE A 148 6.71 -1.17 7.45
CA ILE A 148 6.51 -2.56 7.85
C ILE A 148 5.56 -3.18 6.82
N LEU A 149 6.04 -4.13 6.04
CA LEU A 149 5.27 -4.81 5.00
C LEU A 149 5.48 -6.31 5.12
N GLU A 150 4.47 -7.09 4.72
CA GLU A 150 4.67 -8.52 4.52
C GLU A 150 5.79 -8.73 3.49
N PRO A 151 6.78 -9.59 3.77
CA PRO A 151 7.77 -9.93 2.79
C PRO A 151 7.01 -10.58 1.63
N THR A 152 6.91 -9.86 0.52
CA THR A 152 6.61 -10.50 -0.75
C THR A 152 7.70 -11.52 -0.93
N VAL A 153 7.33 -12.80 -0.98
CA VAL A 153 8.18 -13.84 -1.55
C VAL A 153 8.34 -13.42 -3.00
N VAL A 154 9.33 -12.55 -3.24
CA VAL A 154 9.94 -12.44 -4.54
C VAL A 154 10.56 -13.82 -4.66
N GLU A 155 9.84 -14.74 -5.31
CA GLU A 155 10.48 -15.85 -6.01
C GLU A 155 11.73 -15.20 -6.60
N ALA A 156 12.90 -15.61 -6.08
CA ALA A 156 14.17 -15.04 -6.49
C ALA A 156 14.06 -14.82 -7.99
N PRO A 157 14.29 -13.61 -8.53
CA PRO A 157 14.20 -13.42 -9.96
C PRO A 157 14.98 -14.60 -10.53
N GLU A 158 14.28 -15.50 -11.24
CA GLU A 158 14.92 -16.61 -11.92
C GLU A 158 16.17 -15.99 -12.50
N GLU A 159 17.33 -16.47 -12.04
CA GLU A 159 18.64 -15.97 -12.45
C GLU A 159 18.46 -15.51 -13.88
N GLU A 160 18.56 -14.19 -14.15
CA GLU A 160 18.44 -13.69 -15.52
C GLU A 160 19.42 -14.56 -16.28
N GLU A 161 18.90 -15.55 -17.01
CA GLU A 161 19.73 -16.50 -17.73
C GLU A 161 20.54 -15.59 -18.61
N GLU A 162 21.84 -15.47 -18.32
CA GLU A 162 22.74 -14.61 -19.07
C GLU A 162 22.55 -15.05 -20.52
N LEU A 163 21.80 -14.24 -21.28
CA LEU A 163 21.55 -14.50 -22.68
C LEU A 163 22.94 -14.63 -23.28
N THR A 164 23.25 -15.84 -23.76
CA THR A 164 24.56 -16.12 -24.37
C THR A 164 24.88 -15.01 -25.36
N GLU A 165 26.16 -14.65 -25.52
CA GLU A 165 26.56 -13.53 -26.39
C GLU A 165 25.92 -13.63 -27.80
N GLU A 166 25.66 -14.85 -28.27
CA GLU A 166 24.93 -15.14 -29.51
C GLU A 166 23.45 -14.70 -29.48
N GLN A 167 22.72 -14.93 -28.39
CA GLN A 167 21.33 -14.51 -28.25
C GLN A 167 21.21 -12.99 -28.13
N MET A 168 22.15 -12.34 -27.42
CA MET A 168 22.21 -10.88 -27.34
C MET A 168 22.52 -10.25 -28.72
N MET A 169 23.44 -10.84 -29.47
CA MET A 169 23.76 -10.43 -30.85
C MET A 169 22.56 -10.62 -31.80
N ALA A 170 21.81 -11.72 -31.65
CA ALA A 170 20.61 -11.99 -32.45
C ALA A 170 19.49 -10.98 -32.15
N GLU A 171 19.28 -10.61 -30.88
CA GLU A 171 18.27 -9.61 -30.50
C GLU A 171 18.66 -8.21 -31.00
N LEU A 172 19.93 -7.83 -30.88
CA LEU A 172 20.44 -6.57 -31.42
C LEU A 172 20.31 -6.49 -32.94
N ALA A 173 20.58 -7.60 -33.65
CA ALA A 173 20.38 -7.67 -35.11
C ALA A 173 18.89 -7.54 -35.48
N ARG A 174 17.99 -8.17 -34.71
CA ARG A 174 16.54 -8.05 -34.90
C ARG A 174 16.05 -6.62 -34.68
N ARG A 175 16.50 -5.96 -33.60
CA ARG A 175 16.16 -4.56 -33.32
C ARG A 175 16.68 -3.62 -34.40
N LYS A 176 17.91 -3.81 -34.87
CA LYS A 176 18.46 -3.02 -35.99
C LYS A 176 17.63 -3.13 -37.25
N ARG A 177 17.21 -4.35 -37.63
CA ARG A 177 16.33 -4.57 -38.80
C ARG A 177 14.96 -3.92 -38.64
N GLU A 178 14.40 -3.93 -37.44
CA GLU A 178 13.11 -3.28 -37.19
C GLU A 178 13.20 -1.75 -37.30
N ILE A 179 14.27 -1.16 -36.78
CA ILE A 179 14.53 0.29 -36.87
C ILE A 179 14.74 0.69 -38.35
N GLU A 180 15.54 -0.07 -39.10
CA GLU A 180 15.79 0.19 -40.52
C GLU A 180 14.50 0.09 -41.34
N ARG A 181 13.62 -0.88 -41.05
CA ARG A 181 12.31 -0.98 -41.72
C ARG A 181 11.43 0.23 -41.42
N ARG A 182 11.39 0.69 -40.17
CA ARG A 182 10.59 1.87 -39.79
C ARG A 182 11.10 3.15 -40.45
N LEU A 183 12.41 3.33 -40.51
CA LEU A 183 13.02 4.48 -41.20
C LEU A 183 12.66 4.48 -42.69
N LYS A 184 12.74 3.31 -43.35
CA LYS A 184 12.37 3.19 -44.76
C LYS A 184 10.87 3.44 -45.00
N ASP A 185 10.00 2.90 -44.15
CA ASP A 185 8.56 3.16 -44.22
C ASP A 185 8.23 4.65 -44.02
N GLU A 186 9.01 5.35 -43.18
CA GLU A 186 8.87 6.79 -42.93
C GLU A 186 9.37 7.63 -44.10
N GLU A 187 10.51 7.28 -44.70
CA GLU A 187 11.03 7.92 -45.92
C GLU A 187 10.07 7.76 -47.10
N GLU A 188 9.55 6.55 -47.35
CA GLU A 188 8.56 6.30 -48.42
C GLU A 188 7.27 7.11 -48.18
N ARG A 189 6.84 7.24 -46.92
CA ARG A 189 5.68 8.05 -46.56
C ARG A 189 5.93 9.54 -46.75
N GLU A 190 7.11 10.04 -46.42
CA GLU A 190 7.48 11.45 -46.64
C GLU A 190 7.57 11.76 -48.13
N GLU A 191 8.17 10.88 -48.92
CA GLU A 191 8.28 11.04 -50.37
C GLU A 191 6.89 11.05 -51.03
N LEU A 192 6.00 10.14 -50.63
CA LEU A 192 4.63 10.09 -51.14
C LEU A 192 3.81 11.31 -50.67
N ALA A 193 4.07 11.84 -49.47
CA ALA A 193 3.49 13.11 -49.02
C ALA A 193 4.03 14.32 -49.80
N ARG A 194 5.32 14.31 -50.16
CA ARG A 194 5.96 15.35 -50.96
C ARG A 194 5.43 15.35 -52.39
N GLN A 195 5.26 14.18 -53.00
CA GLN A 195 4.61 14.00 -54.30
C GLN A 195 3.16 14.49 -54.26
N ARG A 196 2.38 14.11 -53.24
CA ARG A 196 1.00 14.62 -53.07
C ARG A 196 0.91 16.13 -52.87
N ARG A 197 1.89 16.75 -52.19
CA ARG A 197 1.95 18.21 -52.06
C ARG A 197 2.26 18.87 -53.40
N ALA A 198 3.22 18.34 -54.15
CA ALA A 198 3.56 18.82 -55.48
C ALA A 198 2.39 18.66 -56.49
N GLU A 199 1.69 17.52 -56.46
CA GLU A 199 0.49 17.29 -57.29
C GLU A 199 -0.67 18.21 -56.89
N ALA A 200 -0.86 18.47 -55.60
CA ALA A 200 -1.87 19.42 -55.11
C ALA A 200 -1.53 20.88 -55.43
N GLU A 201 -0.26 21.19 -55.70
CA GLU A 201 0.21 22.50 -56.14
C GLU A 201 0.06 22.67 -57.68
N LEU A 202 0.14 21.56 -58.43
CA LEU A 202 -0.08 21.53 -59.88
C LEU A 202 -1.57 21.47 -60.28
N SER A 203 -2.43 20.90 -59.44
CA SER A 203 -3.88 20.89 -59.62
C SER A 203 -4.49 22.17 -59.04
N GLY A 204 -4.92 23.08 -59.91
CA GLY A 204 -5.51 24.38 -59.55
C GLY A 204 -6.77 24.32 -58.66
N PRO A 205 -7.44 25.48 -58.49
CA PRO A 205 -7.75 26.06 -57.20
C PRO A 205 -8.38 25.09 -56.19
N LYS A 206 -7.88 25.15 -54.94
CA LYS A 206 -8.39 24.43 -53.77
C LYS A 206 -9.93 24.33 -53.82
N PRO A 207 -10.54 23.14 -53.66
CA PRO A 207 -11.97 23.04 -53.50
C PRO A 207 -12.39 23.96 -52.35
N LYS A 208 -13.32 24.89 -52.60
CA LYS A 208 -13.85 25.82 -51.60
C LYS A 208 -14.17 25.00 -50.35
N GLN A 209 -13.51 25.29 -49.24
CA GLN A 209 -13.94 24.78 -47.94
C GLN A 209 -15.37 25.30 -47.75
N LEU A 210 -16.34 24.38 -47.84
CA LEU A 210 -17.73 24.68 -47.53
C LEU A 210 -17.77 25.28 -46.13
N SER A 211 -18.51 26.38 -45.97
CA SER A 211 -18.67 27.02 -44.67
C SER A 211 -19.23 26.01 -43.67
N LYS A 212 -18.88 26.12 -42.37
CA LYS A 212 -19.42 25.26 -41.31
C LYS A 212 -20.95 25.14 -41.36
N LYS A 213 -21.64 26.19 -41.84
CA LYS A 213 -23.10 26.19 -42.06
C LYS A 213 -23.54 25.27 -43.20
N GLU A 214 -22.90 25.33 -44.35
CA GLU A 214 -23.20 24.45 -45.50
C GLU A 214 -22.86 22.99 -45.18
N GLN A 215 -21.82 22.75 -44.37
CA GLN A 215 -21.42 21.42 -43.95
C GLN A 215 -22.41 20.80 -42.95
N GLN A 216 -23.03 21.61 -42.09
CA GLN A 216 -24.11 21.18 -41.21
C GLN A 216 -25.38 20.85 -42.00
N GLU A 217 -25.76 21.68 -42.97
CA GLU A 217 -26.96 21.45 -43.80
C GLU A 217 -26.83 20.18 -44.65
N LEU A 218 -25.63 19.91 -45.18
CA LEU A 218 -25.35 18.67 -45.90
C LEU A 218 -25.43 17.42 -45.00
N ASN A 219 -24.98 17.54 -43.74
CA ASN A 219 -25.06 16.45 -42.76
C ASN A 219 -26.48 16.22 -42.26
N GLU A 220 -27.30 17.27 -42.13
CA GLU A 220 -28.72 17.16 -41.81
C GLU A 220 -29.50 16.48 -42.94
N ARG A 221 -29.23 16.85 -44.21
CA ARG A 221 -29.79 16.13 -45.38
C ARG A 221 -29.42 14.65 -45.39
N LYS A 222 -28.19 14.31 -45.02
CA LYS A 222 -27.71 12.92 -44.99
C LYS A 222 -28.21 12.13 -43.77
N ARG A 223 -28.57 12.79 -42.66
CA ARG A 223 -29.14 12.13 -41.47
C ARG A 223 -30.50 11.47 -41.72
N GLY A 224 -31.24 11.89 -42.75
CA GLY A 224 -32.51 11.28 -43.15
C GLY A 224 -32.38 10.08 -44.11
N GLN A 225 -31.23 9.88 -44.73
CA GLN A 225 -30.98 8.72 -45.58
C GLN A 225 -30.41 7.59 -44.72
N GLY A 226 -31.28 6.65 -44.35
CA GLY A 226 -30.93 5.50 -43.52
C GLY A 226 -29.65 4.79 -44.00
N ASN A 227 -28.63 4.78 -43.15
CA ASN A 227 -27.43 3.98 -43.39
C ASN A 227 -27.83 2.51 -43.41
N ARG A 228 -27.80 1.89 -44.60
CA ARG A 228 -27.83 0.43 -44.74
C ARG A 228 -26.53 -0.13 -44.18
N THR A 229 -26.46 -0.29 -42.87
CA THR A 229 -25.45 -1.14 -42.24
C THR A 229 -25.74 -2.57 -42.65
N ALA A 230 -24.99 -3.07 -43.65
CA ALA A 230 -25.03 -4.47 -44.03
C ALA A 230 -24.77 -5.36 -42.81
N LYS A 231 -25.62 -6.36 -42.59
CA LYS A 231 -25.46 -7.37 -41.54
C LYS A 231 -24.08 -8.03 -41.69
N ARG A 232 -23.13 -7.70 -40.81
CA ARG A 232 -21.92 -8.51 -40.62
C ARG A 232 -22.29 -9.66 -39.70
N ALA A 233 -22.34 -10.88 -40.25
CA ALA A 233 -22.54 -12.08 -39.46
C ALA A 233 -21.37 -12.26 -38.47
N PRO A 234 -21.62 -12.76 -37.25
CA PRO A 234 -20.56 -13.07 -36.29
C PRO A 234 -19.70 -14.23 -36.83
N ARG A 235 -18.38 -14.03 -36.86
CA ARG A 235 -17.41 -15.10 -37.17
C ARG A 235 -17.40 -16.09 -36.00
N ARG A 236 -17.90 -17.30 -36.26
CA ARG A 236 -17.84 -18.45 -35.35
C ARG A 236 -16.39 -18.95 -35.28
N ASN A 237 -15.69 -18.66 -34.19
CA ASN A 237 -14.40 -19.30 -33.89
C ASN A 237 -14.70 -20.71 -33.35
N LYS A 238 -14.29 -21.72 -34.13
CA LYS A 238 -14.31 -23.13 -33.73
C LYS A 238 -13.01 -23.38 -32.96
N SER A 239 -13.07 -23.42 -31.64
CA SER A 239 -11.98 -23.97 -30.83
C SER A 239 -11.94 -25.48 -31.06
N ALA A 240 -10.87 -25.96 -31.71
CA ALA A 240 -10.55 -27.38 -31.73
C ALA A 240 -10.00 -27.73 -30.34
N ALA A 241 -10.76 -28.55 -29.61
CA ALA A 241 -10.21 -29.35 -28.52
C ALA A 241 -9.22 -30.34 -29.15
N GLY A 242 -7.95 -30.20 -28.81
CA GLY A 242 -6.96 -31.27 -28.96
C GLY A 242 -6.93 -32.03 -27.65
N ASP A 243 -7.58 -33.19 -27.66
CA ASP A 243 -7.18 -34.32 -26.83
C ASP A 243 -5.74 -34.68 -27.19
N ASP A 244 -4.88 -34.90 -26.21
CA ASP A 244 -3.77 -35.84 -26.33
C ASP A 244 -3.47 -36.40 -24.93
N GLU A 245 -3.46 -37.74 -24.89
CA GLU A 245 -3.15 -38.64 -23.78
C GLU A 245 -1.69 -38.54 -23.32
#